data_AF-A0A924FKC8-F1
#
_entry.id   AF-A0A924FKC8-F1
#
_cell.length_a   1.000
_cell.length_b   1.000
_cell.length_c   1.000
_cell.angle_alpha   90.00
_cell.angle_beta   90.00
_cell.angle_gamma   90.00
#
_symmetry.space_group_name_H-M   'P 1'
#
loop_
_entity.id
_entity.type
_entity.pdbx_description
1 polymer ?
#
loop_
_entity_poly.entity_id
_entity_poly.type
_entity_poly.pdbx_seq_one_letter_code
_entity_poly.pdbx_strand_id
1 'polypeptide(L)'
;MIDTELLGYLLAAAVKFSGLPAIPIADLPPIQVAPAEVISHKVCPDEKNGCTNLVAAFETDDYVILVRDSLNLETSLDNSFLLHELVHVLQYKARGAEIFKDCPTSMRTETEAYKAQNAYLKKEGQFARFGEVLSFTTCAGEQNTFFTREIMVEPNLMK
;
A
#
# COMPACT_ATOMS: atom_id res chain seq x y z
N MET A 1 10.87 -15.80 -12.76
CA MET A 1 9.78 -15.25 -13.61
C MET A 1 8.52 -15.42 -12.81
N ILE A 2 7.67 -14.39 -12.74
CA ILE A 2 6.43 -14.48 -11.95
C ILE A 2 5.48 -15.42 -12.68
N ASP A 3 5.00 -16.42 -11.97
CA ASP A 3 4.06 -17.40 -12.50
C ASP A 3 2.70 -16.76 -12.80
N THR A 4 2.12 -17.11 -13.95
CA THR A 4 0.84 -16.56 -14.41
C THR A 4 -0.32 -17.04 -13.54
N GLU A 5 -0.24 -18.26 -13.00
CA GLU A 5 -1.25 -18.78 -12.07
C GLU A 5 -1.22 -17.98 -10.76
N LEU A 6 -0.03 -17.79 -10.18
CA LEU A 6 0.15 -16.92 -9.02
C LEU A 6 -0.38 -15.50 -9.28
N LEU A 7 -0.04 -14.90 -10.41
CA LEU A 7 -0.48 -13.54 -10.74
C LEU A 7 -2.01 -13.45 -10.86
N GLY A 8 -2.65 -14.40 -11.54
CA GLY A 8 -4.10 -14.48 -11.64
C GLY A 8 -4.77 -14.67 -10.28
N TYR A 9 -4.19 -15.52 -9.43
CA TYR A 9 -4.63 -15.73 -8.06
C TYR A 9 -4.56 -14.44 -7.22
N LEU A 10 -3.42 -13.74 -7.26
CA LEU A 10 -3.22 -12.49 -6.50
C LEU A 10 -4.11 -11.37 -7.01
N LEU A 11 -4.33 -11.26 -8.32
CA LEU A 11 -5.27 -10.29 -8.89
C LEU A 11 -6.70 -10.56 -8.42
N ALA A 12 -7.14 -11.83 -8.45
CA ALA A 12 -8.47 -12.19 -7.95
C ALA A 12 -8.63 -11.89 -6.46
N ALA A 13 -7.58 -12.13 -5.66
CA ALA A 13 -7.55 -11.77 -4.26
C ALA A 13 -7.59 -10.24 -4.05
N ALA A 14 -6.82 -9.47 -4.82
CA ALA A 14 -6.82 -8.01 -4.78
C ALA A 14 -8.21 -7.44 -5.06
N VAL A 15 -8.88 -7.91 -6.11
CA VAL A 15 -10.27 -7.55 -6.45
C VAL A 15 -11.22 -7.89 -5.29
N LYS A 16 -11.14 -9.12 -4.78
CA LYS A 16 -12.01 -9.60 -3.70
C LYS A 16 -11.87 -8.77 -2.42
N PHE A 17 -10.65 -8.45 -2.02
CA PHE A 17 -10.39 -7.79 -0.73
C PHE A 17 -10.44 -6.27 -0.79
N SER A 18 -10.21 -5.66 -1.96
CA SER A 18 -10.39 -4.22 -2.17
C SER A 18 -11.82 -3.83 -2.53
N GLY A 19 -12.59 -4.75 -3.15
CA GLY A 19 -13.91 -4.45 -3.71
C GLY A 19 -13.87 -3.62 -4.99
N LEU A 20 -12.69 -3.43 -5.59
CA LEU A 20 -12.52 -2.67 -6.83
C LEU A 20 -12.89 -3.51 -8.07
N PRO A 21 -13.29 -2.87 -9.19
CA PRO A 21 -13.59 -3.60 -10.42
C PRO A 21 -12.41 -4.42 -10.92
N ALA A 22 -12.67 -5.65 -11.37
CA ALA A 22 -11.65 -6.47 -12.00
C ALA A 22 -11.20 -5.88 -13.34
N ILE A 23 -9.93 -6.12 -13.68
CA ILE A 23 -9.37 -5.83 -15.01
C ILE A 23 -8.83 -7.11 -15.65
N PRO A 24 -8.75 -7.18 -16.99
CA PRO A 24 -8.04 -8.25 -17.67
C PRO A 24 -6.57 -8.33 -17.24
N ILE A 25 -6.01 -9.54 -17.12
CA ILE A 25 -4.57 -9.75 -16.85
C ILE A 25 -3.71 -9.07 -17.93
N ALA A 26 -4.19 -9.04 -19.18
CA ALA A 26 -3.51 -8.35 -20.29
C ALA A 26 -3.38 -6.84 -20.09
N ASP A 27 -4.20 -6.24 -19.22
CA ASP A 27 -4.18 -4.81 -18.91
C ASP A 27 -3.34 -4.49 -17.65
N LEU A 28 -2.73 -5.50 -17.03
CA LEU A 28 -1.80 -5.31 -15.92
C LEU A 28 -0.49 -4.68 -16.42
N PRO A 29 0.10 -3.77 -15.62
CA PRO A 29 1.45 -3.31 -15.91
C PRO A 29 2.45 -4.48 -15.86
N PRO A 30 3.54 -4.42 -16.66
CA PRO A 30 4.63 -5.37 -16.53
C PRO A 30 5.21 -5.34 -15.12
N ILE A 31 5.63 -6.50 -14.62
CA ILE A 31 6.31 -6.61 -13.33
C ILE A 31 7.80 -6.74 -13.60
N GLN A 32 8.58 -5.79 -13.07
CA GLN A 32 10.04 -5.74 -13.21
C GLN A 32 10.71 -6.00 -11.88
N VAL A 33 11.65 -6.93 -11.88
CA VAL A 33 12.46 -7.26 -10.71
C VAL A 33 13.72 -6.42 -10.70
N ALA A 34 14.00 -5.72 -9.62
CA ALA A 34 15.16 -4.84 -9.49
C ALA A 34 15.74 -4.82 -8.07
N PRO A 35 17.02 -4.47 -7.89
CA PRO A 35 17.61 -4.23 -6.57
C PRO A 35 16.92 -3.09 -5.83
N ALA A 36 16.93 -3.13 -4.49
CA ALA A 36 16.30 -2.12 -3.63
C ALA A 36 16.74 -0.68 -3.96
N GLU A 37 18.03 -0.49 -4.25
CA GLU A 37 18.62 0.81 -4.59
C GLU A 37 18.04 1.37 -5.89
N VAL A 38 17.85 0.52 -6.90
CA VAL A 38 17.27 0.92 -8.18
C VAL A 38 15.81 1.33 -8.00
N ILE A 39 15.04 0.59 -7.20
CA ILE A 39 13.65 0.93 -6.89
C ILE A 39 13.58 2.26 -6.14
N SER A 40 14.39 2.44 -5.09
CA SER A 40 14.40 3.66 -4.27
C SER A 40 14.78 4.90 -5.10
N HIS A 41 15.80 4.81 -5.95
CA HIS A 41 16.20 5.91 -6.83
C HIS A 41 15.13 6.26 -7.86
N LYS A 42 14.35 5.28 -8.33
CA LYS A 42 13.29 5.50 -9.31
C LYS A 42 12.03 6.09 -8.69
N VAL A 43 11.63 5.59 -7.52
CA VAL A 43 10.37 5.98 -6.86
C VAL A 43 10.53 7.26 -6.03
N CYS A 44 11.70 7.48 -5.43
CA CYS A 44 11.96 8.60 -4.52
C CYS A 44 13.25 9.35 -4.90
N PRO A 45 13.32 9.97 -6.09
CA PRO A 45 14.55 10.63 -6.56
C PRO A 45 14.96 11.84 -5.69
N ASP A 46 14.00 12.51 -5.05
CA ASP A 46 14.21 13.76 -4.32
C ASP A 46 14.51 13.57 -2.81
N GLU A 47 14.37 12.34 -2.29
CA GLU A 47 14.69 12.03 -0.90
C GLU A 47 16.19 11.84 -0.72
N LYS A 48 16.83 12.68 0.10
CA LYS A 48 18.30 12.67 0.29
C LYS A 48 18.86 11.32 0.74
N ASN A 49 18.05 10.48 1.39
CA ASN A 49 18.42 9.15 1.85
C ASN A 49 17.67 8.02 1.11
N GLY A 50 16.95 8.36 0.03
CA GLY A 50 15.95 7.47 -0.58
C GLY A 50 14.81 7.12 0.38
N CYS A 51 13.73 6.57 -0.17
CA CYS A 51 12.76 5.87 0.68
C CYS A 51 13.35 4.51 1.07
N THR A 52 13.52 4.31 2.37
CA THR A 52 14.04 3.07 2.94
C THR A 52 12.91 2.04 3.08
N ASN A 53 13.23 0.75 2.90
CA ASN A 53 12.32 -0.39 3.03
C ASN A 53 11.23 -0.54 1.94
N LEU A 54 11.40 0.05 0.76
CA LEU A 54 10.56 -0.32 -0.39
C LEU A 54 10.81 -1.79 -0.78
N VAL A 55 9.74 -2.57 -0.77
CA VAL A 55 9.74 -3.98 -1.16
C VAL A 55 9.15 -4.15 -2.56
N ALA A 56 8.11 -3.38 -2.86
CA ALA A 56 7.51 -3.25 -4.17
C ALA A 56 6.97 -1.82 -4.33
N ALA A 57 6.68 -1.42 -5.57
CA ALA A 57 6.04 -0.15 -5.88
C ALA A 57 5.36 -0.21 -7.25
N PHE A 58 4.11 0.23 -7.33
CA PHE A 58 3.46 0.59 -8.58
C PHE A 58 3.84 2.02 -8.97
N GLU A 59 4.62 2.15 -10.04
CA GLU A 59 5.08 3.42 -10.59
C GLU A 59 4.16 3.80 -11.76
N THR A 60 3.54 4.98 -11.68
CA THR A 60 2.45 5.36 -12.59
C THR A 60 2.92 6.01 -13.88
N ASP A 61 4.09 6.65 -13.91
CA ASP A 61 4.58 7.36 -15.09
C ASP A 61 4.99 6.39 -16.20
N ASP A 62 5.71 5.33 -15.85
CA ASP A 62 6.09 4.24 -16.76
C ASP A 62 5.07 3.09 -16.77
N TYR A 63 4.03 3.18 -15.93
CA TYR A 63 3.01 2.15 -15.75
C TYR A 63 3.61 0.75 -15.52
N VAL A 64 4.37 0.60 -14.44
CA VAL A 64 5.15 -0.61 -14.11
C VAL A 64 5.01 -0.97 -12.64
N ILE A 65 4.99 -2.27 -12.31
CA ILE A 65 5.19 -2.73 -10.93
C ILE A 65 6.66 -3.11 -10.77
N LEU A 66 7.35 -2.45 -9.84
CA LEU A 66 8.71 -2.75 -9.44
C LEU A 66 8.67 -3.68 -8.22
N VAL A 67 9.43 -4.77 -8.25
CA VAL A 67 9.52 -5.73 -7.14
C VAL A 67 10.99 -5.96 -6.79
N ARG A 68 11.31 -5.94 -5.50
CA ARG A 68 12.66 -6.19 -5.03
C ARG A 68 13.12 -7.60 -5.38
N ASP A 69 14.36 -7.73 -5.86
CA ASP A 69 14.97 -9.00 -6.23
C ASP A 69 15.04 -10.07 -5.12
N SER A 70 15.07 -9.63 -3.87
CA SER A 70 15.08 -10.54 -2.72
C SER A 70 13.69 -11.07 -2.33
N LEU A 71 12.63 -10.73 -3.06
CA LEU A 71 11.26 -11.14 -2.73
C LEU A 71 11.06 -12.63 -3.07
N ASN A 72 10.63 -13.43 -2.10
CA ASN A 72 10.32 -14.85 -2.25
C ASN A 72 8.81 -15.09 -2.44
N LEU A 73 8.38 -15.07 -3.70
CA LEU A 73 6.98 -15.27 -4.11
C LEU A 73 6.39 -16.67 -3.82
N GLU A 74 7.18 -17.59 -3.29
CA GLU A 74 6.68 -18.88 -2.76
C GLU A 74 6.01 -18.71 -1.38
N THR A 75 6.13 -17.54 -0.75
CA THR A 75 5.55 -17.27 0.58
C THR A 75 4.37 -16.32 0.48
N SER A 76 3.32 -16.59 1.27
CA SER A 76 2.16 -15.70 1.35
C SER A 76 2.49 -14.33 1.94
N LEU A 77 3.52 -14.23 2.78
CA LEU A 77 4.01 -12.95 3.29
C LEU A 77 4.49 -12.06 2.15
N ASP A 78 5.36 -12.59 1.30
CA ASP A 78 5.96 -11.81 0.22
C ASP A 78 4.98 -11.56 -0.94
N ASN A 79 4.11 -12.52 -1.21
CA ASN A 79 2.97 -12.34 -2.12
C ASN A 79 2.06 -11.18 -1.72
N SER A 80 2.00 -10.86 -0.42
CA SER A 80 1.18 -9.74 0.07
C SER A 80 1.68 -8.38 -0.42
N PHE A 81 2.99 -8.21 -0.68
CA PHE A 81 3.53 -6.97 -1.24
C PHE A 81 3.13 -6.82 -2.71
N LEU A 82 3.20 -7.89 -3.50
CA LEU A 82 2.71 -7.84 -4.89
C LEU A 82 1.19 -7.59 -4.93
N LEU A 83 0.42 -8.23 -4.03
CA LEU A 83 -1.01 -7.96 -3.91
C LEU A 83 -1.30 -6.49 -3.57
N HIS A 84 -0.49 -5.86 -2.71
CA HIS A 84 -0.59 -4.45 -2.38
C HIS A 84 -0.47 -3.58 -3.65
N GLU A 85 0.56 -3.80 -4.46
CA GLU A 85 0.74 -3.06 -5.72
C GLU A 85 -0.38 -3.31 -6.73
N LEU A 86 -0.91 -4.54 -6.79
CA LEU A 86 -2.08 -4.84 -7.62
C LEU A 86 -3.30 -4.04 -7.19
N VAL A 87 -3.49 -3.77 -5.89
CA VAL A 87 -4.58 -2.90 -5.42
C VAL A 87 -4.36 -1.47 -5.90
N HIS A 88 -3.13 -0.95 -5.90
CA HIS A 88 -2.85 0.36 -6.48
C HIS A 88 -3.15 0.43 -7.99
N VAL A 89 -2.84 -0.63 -8.74
CA VAL A 89 -3.24 -0.72 -10.16
C VAL A 89 -4.76 -0.63 -10.30
N LEU A 90 -5.52 -1.37 -9.49
CA LEU A 90 -6.98 -1.33 -9.51
C LEU A 90 -7.53 0.05 -9.12
N GLN A 91 -6.92 0.71 -8.12
CA GLN A 91 -7.29 2.07 -7.70
C GLN A 91 -7.04 3.07 -8.82
N TYR A 92 -5.88 2.99 -9.47
CA TYR A 92 -5.52 3.85 -10.60
C TYR A 92 -6.43 3.61 -11.82
N LYS A 93 -6.78 2.37 -12.13
CA LYS A 93 -7.75 2.08 -13.21
C LYS A 93 -9.14 2.63 -12.89
N ALA A 94 -9.57 2.60 -11.63
CA ALA A 94 -10.89 3.06 -11.23
C ALA A 94 -11.00 4.59 -11.10
N ARG A 95 -9.93 5.27 -10.69
CA ARG A 95 -9.96 6.68 -10.26
C ARG A 95 -8.92 7.56 -10.96
N GLY A 96 -8.00 6.99 -11.73
CA GLY A 96 -6.90 7.70 -12.39
C GLY A 96 -5.88 8.26 -11.40
N ALA A 97 -5.17 9.31 -11.82
CA ALA A 97 -4.18 10.01 -11.02
C ALA A 97 -4.78 10.76 -9.81
N GLU A 98 -6.11 10.87 -9.70
CA GLU A 98 -6.79 11.50 -8.56
C GLU A 98 -6.49 10.79 -7.23
N ILE A 99 -6.02 9.54 -7.26
CA ILE A 99 -5.63 8.80 -6.05
C ILE A 99 -4.43 9.41 -5.31
N PHE A 100 -3.68 10.30 -5.97
CA PHE A 100 -2.51 11.01 -5.44
C PHE A 100 -2.70 12.54 -5.38
N LYS A 101 -3.93 13.03 -5.56
CA LYS A 101 -4.24 14.47 -5.68
C LYS A 101 -3.74 15.30 -4.50
N ASP A 102 -3.92 14.80 -3.30
CA ASP A 102 -3.55 15.45 -2.06
C ASP A 102 -3.19 14.42 -0.99
N CYS A 103 -2.51 14.87 0.07
CA CYS A 103 -2.06 13.98 1.13
C CYS A 103 -3.19 13.17 1.77
N PRO A 104 -4.36 13.74 2.13
CA PRO A 104 -5.46 12.95 2.69
C PRO A 104 -5.96 11.86 1.74
N THR A 105 -6.01 12.16 0.44
CA THR A 105 -6.41 11.19 -0.58
C THR A 105 -5.38 10.07 -0.72
N SER A 106 -4.08 10.40 -0.77
CA SER A 106 -3.00 9.41 -0.77
C SER A 106 -3.05 8.52 0.47
N MET A 107 -3.18 9.11 1.67
CA MET A 107 -3.31 8.37 2.93
C MET A 107 -4.51 7.39 2.93
N ARG A 108 -5.64 7.81 2.36
CA ARG A 108 -6.81 6.94 2.20
C ARG A 108 -6.55 5.81 1.20
N THR A 109 -5.93 6.12 0.06
CA THR A 109 -5.53 5.16 -0.97
C THR A 109 -4.63 4.07 -0.39
N GLU A 110 -3.58 4.47 0.35
CA GLU A 110 -2.67 3.55 1.06
C GLU A 110 -3.41 2.71 2.12
N THR A 111 -4.28 3.35 2.91
CA THR A 111 -5.08 2.66 3.93
C THR A 111 -5.98 1.58 3.32
N GLU A 112 -6.58 1.86 2.16
CA GLU A 112 -7.39 0.89 1.41
C GLU A 112 -6.52 -0.30 0.93
N ALA A 113 -5.31 -0.05 0.42
CA ALA A 113 -4.38 -1.09 -0.01
C ALA A 113 -3.92 -1.97 1.16
N TYR A 114 -3.53 -1.38 2.29
CA TYR A 114 -3.15 -2.14 3.49
C TYR A 114 -4.31 -2.95 4.08
N LYS A 115 -5.56 -2.47 3.99
CA LYS A 115 -6.73 -3.26 4.41
C LYS A 115 -6.86 -4.53 3.57
N ALA A 116 -6.70 -4.43 2.25
CA ALA A 116 -6.74 -5.59 1.36
C ALA A 116 -5.56 -6.55 1.60
N GLN A 117 -4.35 -6.02 1.76
CA GLN A 117 -3.14 -6.78 2.09
C GLN A 117 -3.32 -7.59 3.39
N ASN A 118 -3.77 -6.94 4.46
CA ASN A 118 -3.96 -7.58 5.75
C ASN A 118 -5.11 -8.62 5.72
N ALA A 119 -6.16 -8.40 4.91
CA ALA A 119 -7.23 -9.37 4.73
C ALA A 119 -6.75 -10.64 4.00
N TYR A 120 -5.90 -10.47 2.99
CA TYR A 120 -5.22 -11.58 2.32
C TYR A 120 -4.32 -12.36 3.28
N LEU A 121 -3.42 -11.69 4.01
CA LEU A 121 -2.53 -12.32 4.99
C LEU A 121 -3.31 -13.13 6.02
N LYS A 122 -4.38 -12.55 6.57
CA LYS A 122 -5.27 -13.26 7.50
C LYS A 122 -5.89 -14.52 6.88
N LYS A 123 -6.30 -14.46 5.61
CA LYS A 123 -6.85 -15.61 4.87
C LYS A 123 -5.80 -16.70 4.63
N GLU A 124 -4.53 -16.33 4.49
CA GLU A 124 -3.38 -17.24 4.35
C GLU A 124 -2.81 -17.73 5.70
N GLY A 125 -3.48 -17.42 6.83
CA GLY A 125 -3.04 -17.81 8.17
C GLY A 125 -1.80 -17.05 8.66
N GLN A 126 -1.45 -15.93 8.03
CA GLN A 126 -0.35 -15.08 8.45
C GLN A 126 -0.83 -14.05 9.48
N PHE A 127 -0.07 -13.91 10.57
CA PHE A 127 -0.35 -12.94 11.64
C PHE A 127 0.36 -11.59 11.45
N ALA A 128 1.16 -11.46 10.40
CA ALA A 128 1.79 -10.20 10.03
C ALA A 128 0.74 -9.13 9.71
N ARG A 129 1.03 -7.87 10.09
CA ARG A 129 0.16 -6.72 9.85
C ARG A 129 0.99 -5.53 9.37
N PHE A 130 0.51 -4.89 8.31
CA PHE A 130 1.17 -3.74 7.69
C PHE A 130 0.29 -2.49 7.74
N GLY A 131 0.91 -1.32 7.62
CA GLY A 131 0.23 -0.01 7.59
C GLY A 131 -0.08 0.58 8.97
N GLU A 132 0.45 0.03 10.07
CA GLU A 132 0.17 0.56 11.42
C GLU A 132 0.67 2.00 11.59
N VAL A 133 1.82 2.33 11.00
CA VAL A 133 2.41 3.69 11.04
C VAL A 133 1.48 4.74 10.42
N LEU A 134 0.67 4.37 9.42
CA LEU A 134 -0.28 5.31 8.81
C LEU A 134 -1.34 5.80 9.79
N SER A 135 -1.69 5.00 10.81
CA SER A 135 -2.67 5.40 11.83
C SER A 135 -2.15 6.53 12.73
N PHE A 136 -0.83 6.76 12.74
CA PHE A 136 -0.16 7.81 13.50
C PHE A 136 0.40 8.93 12.62
N THR A 137 0.22 8.83 11.30
CA THR A 137 0.74 9.79 10.34
C THR A 137 -0.36 10.78 9.99
N THR A 138 -0.04 12.07 10.01
CA THR A 138 -0.95 13.14 9.62
C THR A 138 -0.35 13.97 8.49
N CYS A 139 -1.22 14.51 7.64
CA CYS A 139 -0.81 15.44 6.61
C CYS A 139 -0.35 16.76 7.24
N ALA A 140 0.83 17.24 6.85
CA ALA A 140 1.33 18.53 7.32
C ALA A 140 0.34 19.64 6.96
N GLY A 141 -0.18 20.34 7.98
CA GLY A 141 -1.23 21.37 7.82
C GLY A 141 -2.61 20.93 8.30
N GLU A 142 -2.86 19.63 8.49
CA GLU A 142 -4.03 19.12 9.21
C GLU A 142 -3.61 18.78 10.63
N GLN A 143 -3.63 19.80 11.50
CA GLN A 143 -3.79 19.52 12.92
C GLN A 143 -5.18 18.95 13.12
N ASN A 144 -5.29 17.62 13.10
CA ASN A 144 -6.40 16.97 13.72
C ASN A 144 -6.33 17.34 15.21
N THR A 145 -7.12 18.35 15.60
CA THR A 145 -7.44 18.67 16.99
C THR A 145 -8.26 17.53 17.58
N PHE A 146 -7.69 16.32 17.66
CA PHE A 146 -8.30 15.17 18.31
C PHE A 146 -8.00 15.13 19.82
N PHE A 147 -7.36 16.18 20.34
CA PHE A 147 -7.51 16.63 21.72
C PHE A 147 -8.28 17.94 21.72
N THR A 148 -9.57 17.92 21.34
CA THR A 148 -10.51 18.91 21.83
C THR A 148 -10.45 18.90 23.35
N ARG A 149 -10.20 20.08 23.91
CA ARG A 149 -10.08 20.42 25.35
C ARG A 149 -11.38 20.18 26.15
N GLU A 150 -12.09 19.07 25.98
CA GLU A 150 -13.38 18.84 26.64
C GLU A 150 -13.52 17.52 27.42
N ILE A 151 -12.40 16.90 27.81
CA ILE A 151 -12.39 15.95 28.93
C ILE A 151 -11.23 16.30 29.88
N MET A 152 -11.25 17.53 30.40
CA MET A 152 -10.74 17.78 31.74
C MET A 152 -11.88 17.43 32.70
N VAL A 153 -11.97 16.17 33.09
CA VAL A 153 -12.63 15.85 34.36
C VAL A 153 -11.69 16.41 35.43
N GLU A 154 -12.02 17.59 35.94
CA GLU A 154 -11.39 18.10 37.16
C GLU A 154 -11.68 17.09 38.28
N PRO A 155 -10.66 16.46 38.90
CA PRO A 155 -10.88 15.80 40.17
C PRO A 155 -11.18 16.92 41.18
N ASN A 156 -12.45 17.03 41.55
CA ASN A 156 -12.92 17.89 42.62
C ASN A 156 -12.29 17.39 43.94
N LEU A 157 -11.10 17.90 44.24
CA LEU A 157 -10.48 17.83 45.56
C LEU A 157 -11.23 18.81 46.46
N MET A 158 -12.29 18.33 47.11
CA MET A 158 -12.83 18.97 48.30
C MET A 158 -12.58 18.07 49.52
N LYS A 159 -12.09 18.77 50.55
CA LYS A 159 -11.70 18.35 51.89
C LYS A 159 -12.75 17.51 52.61
#